data_AF-A0A8C7JPW6-F1
#
_entry.id   AF-A0A8C7JPW6-F1
#
_cell.length_a   1.000
_cell.length_b   1.000
_cell.length_c   1.000
_cell.angle_alpha   90.00
_cell.angle_beta   90.00
_cell.angle_gamma   90.00
#
_symmetry.space_group_name_H-M   'P 1'
#
loop_
_entity.id
_entity.type
_entity.pdbx_description
1 polymer ?
#
loop_
_entity_poly.entity_id
_entity_poly.type
_entity_poly.pdbx_seq_one_letter_code
_entity_poly.pdbx_strand_id
1 'polypeptide(L)'
;MEEVDKILIHSLRQTGTDVGEDVQSVKRFSSELIVEAVVKCLRVIDPALGSSLSHSLPPGMSARFRVGMSLAQACQDLGYKGEIGYQTFLYSNEPEIRSLLMFLVEKLPRESAEALDQPAGKSVLLQKLIAAQIKAQLALPWLPPSCRLPLLCKTQNPGPSHSFHSQPLSLLHCLKEKDYHREFLPPVTAQPSQHASVPASLLELHAGELSAAQEWDNEWNSQGLLSRLTPEEYRSRKRARLQKRIEEQLRTAAQSHSDTLGAHRSGSALTELLQSFGGSSFGDILAKGTRFTHTEKFTFTQEPAKASQQMAAAASSLPSSHQSEEELQARQQEELVSLQRQLQQLSLSLEESPCKTNLSPVCVQVSDELKQKELSKAEKEDTVRVKKQTIDLMPDAENNLAKLQALVEGSAKRVVNLAAQWEKRRAPLIDEHRRLKELCSNQEIESSRKLSEIKELHNKIHQSAEESKKKEALYKQLITEFENLPKDVSRSAYTARILEIVGNIRKQKEDITKILSDTKELQKEINNLTGKLDRTFAVTDELVFKVDCVTSLSSLDTGTIMREIRDLEEQIETENGKKTVSNLEKILEDYKAIRQENSSLAAKIREA
;
A
#
# COMPACT_ATOMS: atom_id res chain seq x y z
N MET A 1 13.51 -38.49 8.03
CA MET A 1 13.12 -39.17 6.76
C MET A 1 11.98 -40.16 6.99
N GLU A 2 12.08 -41.07 7.96
CA GLU A 2 11.01 -42.05 8.25
C GLU A 2 9.68 -41.42 8.71
N GLU A 3 9.71 -40.32 9.46
CA GLU A 3 8.49 -39.61 9.88
C GLU A 3 7.72 -38.99 8.70
N VAL A 4 8.45 -38.44 7.72
CA VAL A 4 7.86 -37.86 6.50
C VAL A 4 7.20 -38.95 5.67
N ASP A 5 7.86 -40.10 5.52
CA ASP A 5 7.30 -41.25 4.81
C ASP A 5 6.02 -41.77 5.49
N LYS A 6 5.98 -41.80 6.83
CA LYS A 6 4.77 -42.18 7.58
C LYS A 6 3.59 -41.23 7.33
N ILE A 7 3.85 -39.91 7.32
CA ILE A 7 2.83 -38.89 7.04
C ILE A 7 2.32 -39.00 5.59
N LEU A 8 3.23 -39.21 4.64
CA LEU A 8 2.88 -39.42 3.23
C LEU A 8 2.02 -40.68 3.05
N ILE A 9 2.43 -41.81 3.62
CA ILE A 9 1.68 -43.07 3.53
C ILE A 9 0.29 -42.93 4.17
N HIS A 10 0.19 -42.25 5.31
CA HIS A 10 -1.10 -41.98 5.94
C HIS A 10 -2.00 -41.12 5.03
N SER A 11 -1.45 -40.06 4.44
CA SER A 11 -2.19 -39.17 3.52
C SER A 11 -2.62 -39.91 2.24
N LEU A 12 -1.80 -40.81 1.72
CA LEU A 12 -2.12 -41.63 0.55
C LEU A 12 -3.22 -42.68 0.83
N ARG A 13 -3.27 -43.22 2.05
CA ARG A 13 -4.38 -44.08 2.48
C ARG A 13 -5.69 -43.29 2.57
N GLN A 14 -5.64 -42.05 3.06
CA GLN A 14 -6.81 -41.16 3.11
C GLN A 14 -7.34 -40.81 1.72
N THR A 15 -6.48 -40.67 0.70
CA THR A 15 -6.91 -40.49 -0.69
C THR A 15 -7.40 -41.78 -1.37
N GLY A 16 -7.45 -42.89 -0.63
CA GLY A 16 -7.97 -44.17 -1.10
C GLY A 16 -6.96 -45.02 -1.87
N THR A 17 -5.66 -44.77 -1.75
CA THR A 17 -4.60 -45.62 -2.34
C THR A 17 -4.45 -46.89 -1.51
N ASP A 18 -4.44 -48.07 -2.15
CA ASP A 18 -4.33 -49.35 -1.45
C ASP A 18 -2.87 -49.65 -1.08
N VAL A 19 -2.41 -49.01 0.00
CA VAL A 19 -1.06 -49.22 0.54
C VAL A 19 -1.14 -50.16 1.73
N GLY A 20 -0.67 -51.40 1.55
CA GLY A 20 -0.69 -52.45 2.58
C GLY A 20 -0.16 -51.98 3.95
N GLU A 21 -0.73 -52.53 5.03
CA GLU A 21 -0.48 -52.07 6.40
C GLU A 21 1.00 -52.14 6.81
N ASP A 22 1.76 -53.07 6.22
CA ASP A 22 3.16 -53.36 6.50
C ASP A 22 4.18 -52.42 5.83
N VAL A 23 3.74 -51.53 4.94
CA VAL A 23 4.63 -50.62 4.21
C VAL A 23 4.89 -49.36 5.04
N GLN A 24 6.11 -49.20 5.55
CA GLN A 24 6.51 -48.07 6.41
C GLN A 24 7.42 -47.03 5.72
N SER A 25 7.85 -47.27 4.48
CA SER A 25 8.72 -46.34 3.74
C SER A 25 8.42 -46.35 2.24
N VAL A 26 8.61 -45.19 1.60
CA VAL A 26 8.46 -44.98 0.15
C VAL A 26 9.40 -45.88 -0.66
N LYS A 27 10.50 -46.37 -0.06
CA LYS A 27 11.44 -47.34 -0.68
C LYS A 27 10.78 -48.65 -1.13
N ARG A 28 9.69 -49.06 -0.49
CA ARG A 28 9.00 -50.33 -0.80
C ARG A 28 7.87 -50.17 -1.81
N PHE A 29 7.70 -48.98 -2.39
CA PHE A 29 6.64 -48.73 -3.35
C PHE A 29 7.01 -49.37 -4.70
N SER A 30 6.11 -50.18 -5.25
CA SER A 30 6.21 -50.66 -6.63
C SER A 30 5.85 -49.53 -7.61
N SER A 31 6.32 -49.62 -8.84
CA SER A 31 5.95 -48.66 -9.90
C SER A 31 4.44 -48.62 -10.15
N GLU A 32 3.74 -49.75 -9.96
CA GLU A 32 2.27 -49.82 -10.02
C GLU A 32 1.62 -49.01 -8.91
N LEU A 33 2.09 -49.15 -7.67
CA LEU A 33 1.56 -48.43 -6.51
C LEU A 33 1.86 -46.93 -6.59
N ILE A 34 3.00 -46.54 -7.15
CA ILE A 34 3.34 -45.13 -7.40
C ILE A 34 2.40 -44.50 -8.41
N VAL A 35 2.16 -45.18 -9.54
CA VAL A 35 1.25 -44.69 -10.58
C VAL A 35 -0.17 -44.58 -10.03
N GLU A 36 -0.62 -45.59 -9.28
CA GLU A 36 -1.92 -45.57 -8.63
C GLU A 36 -2.06 -44.40 -7.64
N ALA A 37 -1.08 -44.21 -6.76
CA ALA A 37 -1.04 -43.13 -5.78
C ALA A 37 -1.11 -41.75 -6.45
N VAL A 38 -0.31 -41.54 -7.50
CA VAL A 38 -0.26 -40.27 -8.22
C VAL A 38 -1.58 -40.01 -8.95
N VAL A 39 -2.14 -40.99 -9.65
CA VAL A 39 -3.44 -40.84 -10.34
C VAL A 39 -4.56 -40.54 -9.35
N LYS A 40 -4.58 -41.20 -8.19
CA LYS A 40 -5.58 -40.95 -7.15
C LYS A 40 -5.44 -39.54 -6.56
N CYS A 41 -4.23 -39.10 -6.26
CA CYS A 41 -3.99 -37.72 -5.83
C CYS A 41 -4.43 -36.71 -6.90
N LEU A 42 -4.07 -36.94 -8.17
CA LEU A 42 -4.46 -36.06 -9.27
C LEU A 42 -5.98 -35.95 -9.43
N ARG A 43 -6.73 -37.05 -9.28
CA ARG A 43 -8.20 -37.03 -9.32
C ARG A 43 -8.84 -36.20 -8.21
N VAL A 44 -8.23 -36.18 -7.03
CA VAL A 44 -8.73 -35.42 -5.88
C VAL A 44 -8.41 -33.92 -6.05
N ILE A 45 -7.23 -33.58 -6.58
CA ILE A 45 -6.79 -32.19 -6.76
C ILE A 45 -7.49 -31.54 -7.96
N ASP A 46 -7.50 -32.22 -9.10
CA ASP A 46 -8.16 -31.78 -10.33
C ASP A 46 -8.88 -32.96 -11.01
N PRO A 47 -10.21 -33.08 -10.83
CA PRO A 47 -11.01 -34.13 -11.44
C PRO A 47 -10.95 -34.15 -12.97
N ALA A 48 -10.70 -33.02 -13.64
CA ALA A 48 -10.63 -32.95 -15.10
C ALA A 48 -9.33 -33.59 -15.61
N LEU A 49 -8.19 -33.32 -14.96
CA LEU A 49 -6.91 -33.93 -15.31
C LEU A 49 -6.86 -35.41 -14.91
N GLY A 50 -7.30 -35.76 -13.70
CA GLY A 50 -7.17 -37.11 -13.15
C GLY A 50 -8.13 -38.16 -13.73
N SER A 51 -9.28 -37.76 -14.27
CA SER A 51 -10.26 -38.70 -14.87
C SER A 51 -9.80 -39.26 -16.21
N SER A 52 -8.93 -38.54 -16.92
CA SER A 52 -8.35 -38.97 -18.21
C SER A 52 -7.23 -40.01 -18.07
N LEU A 53 -6.75 -40.25 -16.84
CA LEU A 53 -5.58 -41.08 -16.56
C LEU A 53 -5.98 -42.45 -15.97
N SER A 54 -5.35 -43.51 -16.50
CA SER A 54 -5.49 -44.88 -15.98
C SER A 54 -4.70 -45.05 -14.69
N HIS A 55 -5.32 -45.65 -13.68
CA HIS A 55 -4.70 -45.99 -12.40
C HIS A 55 -3.89 -47.30 -12.45
N SER A 56 -3.91 -48.03 -13.58
CA SER A 56 -3.18 -49.27 -13.78
C SER A 56 -2.16 -49.16 -14.91
N LEU A 57 -1.00 -49.80 -14.72
CA LEU A 57 0.07 -49.85 -15.72
C LEU A 57 -0.23 -50.95 -16.77
N PRO A 58 -0.25 -50.63 -18.09
CA PRO A 58 -0.45 -51.62 -19.14
C PRO A 58 0.70 -52.64 -19.21
N PRO A 59 0.51 -53.85 -19.77
CA PRO A 59 1.58 -54.85 -19.88
C PRO A 59 2.69 -54.49 -20.90
N GLY A 60 2.38 -53.65 -21.91
CA GLY A 60 3.34 -53.27 -22.95
C GLY A 60 4.19 -52.04 -22.60
N MET A 61 5.51 -52.11 -22.80
CA MET A 61 6.46 -51.03 -22.48
C MET A 61 6.18 -49.70 -23.18
N SER A 62 5.74 -49.73 -24.44
CA SER A 62 5.38 -48.52 -25.19
C SER A 62 4.13 -47.82 -24.61
N ALA A 63 3.19 -48.59 -24.08
CA ALA A 63 2.01 -48.06 -23.42
C ALA A 63 2.35 -47.51 -22.02
N ARG A 64 3.24 -48.18 -21.28
CA ARG A 64 3.78 -47.68 -20.00
C ARG A 64 4.51 -46.34 -20.17
N PHE A 65 5.30 -46.18 -21.23
CA PHE A 65 5.96 -44.91 -21.54
C PHE A 65 4.95 -43.77 -21.75
N ARG A 66 3.88 -44.01 -22.53
CA ARG A 66 2.83 -43.00 -22.76
C ARG A 66 2.15 -42.60 -21.46
N VAL A 67 1.78 -43.57 -20.63
CA VAL A 67 1.16 -43.29 -19.31
C VAL A 67 2.11 -42.48 -18.42
N GLY A 68 3.38 -42.87 -18.33
CA GLY A 68 4.38 -42.14 -17.56
C GLY A 68 4.61 -40.70 -18.06
N MET A 69 4.58 -40.48 -19.38
CA MET A 69 4.69 -39.14 -19.96
C MET A 69 3.43 -38.29 -19.69
N SER A 70 2.24 -38.87 -19.83
CA SER A 70 0.98 -38.18 -19.50
C SER A 70 0.90 -37.80 -18.02
N LEU A 71 1.40 -38.65 -17.12
CA LEU A 71 1.48 -38.33 -15.69
C LEU A 71 2.48 -37.22 -15.40
N ALA A 72 3.65 -37.25 -16.04
CA ALA A 72 4.64 -36.19 -15.91
C ALA A 72 4.06 -34.84 -16.36
N GLN A 73 3.39 -34.81 -17.51
CA GLN A 73 2.74 -33.60 -18.02
C GLN A 73 1.66 -33.09 -17.07
N ALA A 74 0.78 -33.97 -16.57
CA ALA A 74 -0.26 -33.57 -15.61
C ALA A 74 0.33 -32.95 -14.33
N CYS A 75 1.42 -33.52 -13.80
CA CYS A 75 2.12 -32.97 -12.64
C CYS A 75 2.80 -31.62 -12.94
N GLN A 76 3.33 -31.44 -14.15
CA GLN A 76 3.91 -30.16 -14.59
C GLN A 76 2.83 -29.08 -14.79
N ASP A 77 1.69 -29.43 -15.37
CA ASP A 77 0.53 -28.53 -15.56
C ASP A 77 -0.04 -28.07 -14.20
N LEU A 78 0.04 -28.93 -13.18
CA LEU A 78 -0.25 -28.60 -11.77
C LEU A 78 0.79 -27.67 -11.11
N GLY A 79 1.89 -27.36 -11.80
CA GLY A 79 2.92 -26.42 -11.35
C GLY A 79 4.08 -27.07 -10.57
N TYR A 80 4.33 -28.37 -10.75
CA TYR A 80 5.55 -28.98 -10.21
C TYR A 80 6.79 -28.43 -10.93
N LYS A 81 7.80 -28.03 -10.14
CA LYS A 81 8.99 -27.32 -10.65
C LYS A 81 10.20 -28.21 -10.96
N GLY A 82 10.17 -29.48 -10.56
CA GLY A 82 11.27 -30.42 -10.84
C GLY A 82 11.13 -31.07 -12.21
N GLU A 83 12.25 -31.55 -12.75
CA GLU A 83 12.26 -32.36 -13.98
C GLU A 83 11.59 -33.71 -13.71
N ILE A 84 10.40 -33.92 -14.27
CA ILE A 84 9.67 -35.19 -14.20
C ILE A 84 9.55 -35.76 -15.61
N GLY A 85 9.80 -37.05 -15.75
CA GLY A 85 9.53 -37.79 -16.98
C GLY A 85 8.97 -39.19 -16.70
N TYR A 86 8.81 -39.99 -17.76
CA TYR A 86 8.38 -41.39 -17.63
C TYR A 86 9.33 -42.22 -16.75
N GLN A 87 10.62 -41.84 -16.68
CA GLN A 87 11.64 -42.52 -15.89
C GLN A 87 11.35 -42.43 -14.39
N THR A 88 10.82 -41.29 -13.93
CA THR A 88 10.48 -41.09 -12.51
C THR A 88 9.44 -42.10 -12.01
N PHE A 89 8.49 -42.51 -12.87
CA PHE A 89 7.44 -43.47 -12.51
C PHE A 89 7.81 -44.93 -12.77
N LEU A 90 8.62 -45.21 -13.79
CA LEU A 90 8.98 -46.57 -14.20
C LEU A 90 10.29 -47.07 -13.58
N TYR A 91 11.22 -46.16 -13.29
CA TYR A 91 12.56 -46.40 -12.75
C TYR A 91 12.80 -45.47 -11.55
N SER A 92 11.87 -45.53 -10.60
CA SER A 92 11.73 -44.58 -9.51
C SER A 92 13.00 -44.40 -8.68
N ASN A 93 13.42 -43.13 -8.55
CA ASN A 93 14.43 -42.69 -7.60
C ASN A 93 13.75 -42.18 -6.32
N GLU A 94 14.20 -42.66 -5.16
CA GLU A 94 13.58 -42.39 -3.86
C GLU A 94 13.42 -40.88 -3.52
N PRO A 95 14.43 -40.01 -3.68
CA PRO A 95 14.29 -38.57 -3.42
C PRO A 95 13.31 -37.88 -4.38
N GLU A 96 13.26 -38.31 -5.65
CA GLU A 96 12.41 -37.71 -6.66
C GLU A 96 10.93 -38.07 -6.44
N ILE A 97 10.63 -39.35 -6.21
CA ILE A 97 9.27 -39.81 -5.87
C ILE A 97 8.80 -39.19 -4.56
N ARG A 98 9.66 -39.10 -3.55
CA ARG A 98 9.29 -38.46 -2.27
C ARG A 98 8.94 -36.98 -2.47
N SER A 99 9.75 -36.24 -3.23
CA SER A 99 9.50 -34.83 -3.51
C SER A 99 8.21 -34.63 -4.30
N LEU A 100 7.93 -35.53 -5.25
CA LEU A 100 6.68 -35.54 -6.01
C LEU A 100 5.46 -35.83 -5.13
N LEU A 101 5.53 -36.86 -4.28
CA LEU A 101 4.44 -37.21 -3.38
C LEU A 101 4.20 -36.14 -2.31
N MET A 102 5.26 -35.51 -1.79
CA MET A 102 5.12 -34.34 -0.90
C MET A 102 4.39 -33.19 -1.59
N PHE A 103 4.78 -32.85 -2.82
CA PHE A 103 4.10 -31.81 -3.59
C PHE A 103 2.62 -32.13 -3.80
N LEU A 104 2.30 -33.37 -4.20
CA LEU A 104 0.92 -33.78 -4.43
C LEU A 104 0.11 -33.76 -3.12
N VAL A 105 0.67 -34.25 -2.02
CA VAL A 105 0.00 -34.24 -0.71
C VAL A 105 -0.20 -32.82 -0.19
N GLU A 106 0.74 -31.90 -0.40
CA GLU A 106 0.58 -30.48 -0.06
C GLU A 106 -0.55 -29.80 -0.85
N LYS A 107 -0.81 -30.28 -2.07
CA LYS A 107 -1.86 -29.78 -2.97
C LYS A 107 -3.21 -30.45 -2.77
N LEU A 108 -3.28 -31.53 -1.99
CA LEU A 108 -4.56 -32.11 -1.61
C LEU A 108 -5.38 -31.07 -0.83
N PRO A 109 -6.72 -31.04 -1.02
CA PRO A 109 -7.60 -30.23 -0.18
C PRO A 109 -7.32 -30.60 1.28
N ARG A 110 -6.75 -29.68 2.05
CA ARG A 110 -6.54 -29.88 3.49
C ARG A 110 -7.90 -29.97 4.15
N GLU A 111 -8.41 -31.18 4.32
CA GLU A 111 -9.44 -31.43 5.31
C GLU A 111 -8.79 -31.11 6.67
N SER A 112 -9.21 -30.00 7.26
CA SER A 112 -8.92 -29.70 8.66
C SER A 112 -9.27 -30.94 9.47
N ALA A 113 -8.24 -31.63 9.99
CA ALA A 113 -8.33 -32.85 10.78
C ALA A 113 -8.92 -32.61 12.18
N GLU A 114 -9.93 -31.76 12.29
CA GLU A 114 -10.71 -31.46 13.49
C GLU A 114 -12.21 -31.47 13.16
N ALA A 115 -12.71 -32.51 12.49
CA ALA A 115 -14.17 -32.63 12.28
C ALA A 115 -14.69 -34.04 11.97
N LEU A 116 -13.94 -35.10 12.27
CA LEU A 116 -14.39 -36.46 11.92
C LEU A 116 -15.06 -37.26 13.05
N ASP A 117 -15.21 -36.70 14.25
CA ASP A 117 -15.89 -37.41 15.36
C ASP A 117 -16.92 -36.59 16.16
N GLN A 118 -17.47 -35.52 15.58
CA GLN A 118 -18.70 -34.91 16.12
C GLN A 118 -19.78 -34.88 15.04
N PRO A 119 -21.04 -35.31 15.34
CA PRO A 119 -22.13 -35.15 14.41
C PRO A 119 -22.28 -33.64 14.17
N ALA A 120 -21.88 -33.19 12.98
CA ALA A 120 -21.91 -31.79 12.60
C ALA A 120 -23.27 -31.20 12.98
N GLY A 121 -23.26 -30.21 13.89
CA GLY A 121 -24.49 -29.62 14.39
C GLY A 121 -25.36 -29.15 13.22
N LYS A 122 -26.69 -29.25 13.35
CA LYS A 122 -27.66 -28.89 12.31
C LYS A 122 -27.38 -27.52 11.64
N SER A 123 -26.79 -26.59 12.39
CA SER A 123 -26.33 -25.28 11.90
C SER A 123 -25.22 -25.37 10.85
N VAL A 124 -24.21 -26.21 11.06
CA VAL A 124 -23.09 -26.38 10.11
C VAL A 124 -23.56 -27.08 8.84
N LEU A 125 -24.45 -28.07 8.97
CA LEU A 125 -25.13 -28.70 7.83
C LEU A 125 -25.95 -27.68 7.03
N LEU A 126 -26.72 -26.83 7.70
CA LEU A 126 -27.49 -25.77 7.06
C LEU A 126 -26.57 -24.78 6.32
N GLN A 127 -25.47 -24.34 6.94
CA GLN A 127 -24.50 -23.45 6.30
C GLN A 127 -23.85 -24.10 5.07
N LYS A 128 -23.50 -25.39 5.14
CA LYS A 128 -23.00 -26.15 3.98
C LYS A 128 -24.03 -26.24 2.86
N LEU A 129 -25.30 -26.49 3.18
CA LEU A 129 -26.39 -26.52 2.21
C LEU A 129 -26.65 -25.15 1.58
N ILE A 130 -26.63 -24.08 2.38
CA ILE A 130 -26.75 -22.70 1.88
C ILE A 130 -25.59 -22.37 0.93
N ALA A 131 -24.35 -22.67 1.33
CA ALA A 131 -23.17 -22.43 0.51
C ALA A 131 -23.22 -23.21 -0.81
N ALA A 132 -23.61 -24.50 -0.76
CA ALA A 132 -23.80 -25.32 -1.95
C ALA A 132 -24.89 -24.75 -2.88
N GLN A 133 -26.01 -24.28 -2.30
CA GLN A 133 -27.11 -23.69 -3.07
C GLN A 133 -26.72 -22.36 -3.71
N ILE A 134 -26.03 -21.49 -3.00
CA ILE A 134 -25.50 -20.22 -3.54
C ILE A 134 -24.52 -20.51 -4.68
N LYS A 135 -23.60 -21.47 -4.49
CA LYS A 135 -22.63 -21.85 -5.53
C LYS A 135 -23.33 -22.41 -6.77
N ALA A 136 -24.36 -23.23 -6.60
CA ALA A 136 -25.17 -23.75 -7.69
C ALA A 136 -25.93 -22.62 -8.43
N GLN A 137 -26.45 -21.63 -7.70
CA GLN A 137 -27.14 -20.48 -8.30
C GLN A 137 -26.19 -19.55 -9.06
N LEU A 138 -24.98 -19.30 -8.53
CA LEU A 138 -23.96 -18.47 -9.19
C LEU A 138 -23.36 -19.15 -10.43
N ALA A 139 -23.38 -20.49 -10.50
CA ALA A 139 -22.91 -21.24 -11.66
C ALA A 139 -23.89 -21.15 -12.86
N LEU A 140 -25.13 -20.71 -12.64
CA LEU A 140 -26.10 -20.56 -13.72
C LEU A 140 -25.85 -19.24 -14.47
N PRO A 141 -25.80 -19.24 -15.81
CA PRO A 141 -25.71 -18.02 -16.58
C PRO A 141 -26.97 -17.17 -16.35
N TRP A 142 -26.77 -15.86 -16.14
CA TRP A 142 -27.89 -14.92 -16.11
C TRP A 142 -28.42 -14.75 -17.53
N LEU A 143 -29.72 -15.04 -17.73
CA LEU A 143 -30.40 -14.83 -19.01
C LEU A 143 -31.42 -13.69 -18.86
N PRO A 144 -31.60 -12.84 -19.90
CA PRO A 144 -32.70 -11.89 -19.93
C PRO A 144 -34.05 -12.59 -19.74
N PRO A 145 -35.06 -11.95 -19.10
CA PRO A 145 -36.37 -12.57 -18.83
C PRO A 145 -37.00 -13.23 -20.07
N SER A 146 -36.83 -12.62 -21.25
CA SER A 146 -37.35 -13.12 -22.53
C SER A 146 -36.69 -14.41 -23.03
N CYS A 147 -35.50 -14.75 -22.50
CA CYS A 147 -34.69 -15.90 -22.91
C CYS A 147 -34.63 -17.01 -21.85
N ARG A 148 -35.34 -16.88 -20.72
CA ARG A 148 -35.28 -17.83 -19.61
C ARG A 148 -36.13 -19.08 -19.86
N LEU A 149 -35.57 -20.24 -19.54
CA LEU A 149 -36.31 -21.51 -19.48
C LEU A 149 -37.20 -21.56 -18.23
N PRO A 150 -38.34 -22.29 -18.24
CA PRO A 150 -39.28 -22.35 -17.12
C PRO A 150 -38.66 -22.74 -15.76
N LEU A 151 -37.63 -23.59 -15.77
CA LEU A 151 -36.88 -24.00 -14.57
C LEU A 151 -36.06 -22.84 -13.96
N LEU A 152 -35.56 -21.92 -14.80
CA LEU A 152 -34.76 -20.76 -14.39
C LEU A 152 -35.64 -19.60 -13.90
N CYS A 153 -36.91 -19.56 -14.30
CA CYS A 153 -37.84 -18.52 -13.83
C CYS A 153 -38.05 -18.58 -12.31
N LYS A 154 -38.09 -19.78 -11.72
CA LYS A 154 -38.25 -19.97 -10.27
C LYS A 154 -37.02 -19.56 -9.45
N THR A 155 -35.83 -19.67 -10.02
CA THR A 155 -34.56 -19.38 -9.34
C THR A 155 -34.06 -17.95 -9.57
N GLN A 156 -34.39 -17.35 -10.73
CA GLN A 156 -33.88 -16.04 -11.14
C GLN A 156 -34.91 -14.89 -11.06
N ASN A 157 -36.19 -15.15 -10.74
CA ASN A 157 -37.21 -14.11 -10.59
C ASN A 157 -38.22 -14.41 -9.46
N PRO A 158 -37.86 -14.25 -8.18
CA PRO A 158 -38.82 -14.37 -7.09
C PRO A 158 -39.66 -13.09 -6.87
N GLY A 159 -39.48 -12.01 -7.64
CA GLY A 159 -40.16 -10.73 -7.40
C GLY A 159 -40.35 -9.83 -8.64
N PRO A 160 -41.05 -8.69 -8.48
CA PRO A 160 -41.30 -7.72 -9.56
C PRO A 160 -39.98 -7.11 -10.05
N SER A 161 -39.77 -7.15 -11.37
CA SER A 161 -38.61 -6.54 -12.02
C SER A 161 -38.95 -5.11 -12.42
N HIS A 162 -38.23 -4.12 -11.88
CA HIS A 162 -38.35 -2.72 -12.28
C HIS A 162 -37.21 -2.36 -13.25
N SER A 163 -37.49 -1.49 -14.22
CA SER A 163 -36.44 -0.93 -15.07
C SER A 163 -35.44 -0.16 -14.21
N PHE A 164 -34.15 -0.34 -14.47
CA PHE A 164 -33.13 0.48 -13.81
C PHE A 164 -33.27 1.92 -14.28
N HIS A 165 -33.73 2.79 -13.37
CA HIS A 165 -33.88 4.22 -13.61
C HIS A 165 -33.36 4.95 -12.38
N SER A 166 -32.20 5.60 -12.52
CA SER A 166 -31.61 6.44 -11.48
C SER A 166 -32.03 7.90 -11.67
N GLN A 167 -32.20 8.59 -10.56
CA GLN A 167 -32.44 10.03 -10.49
C GLN A 167 -31.39 10.65 -9.57
N PRO A 168 -30.87 11.85 -9.89
CA PRO A 168 -29.85 12.50 -9.08
C PRO A 168 -30.39 12.79 -7.67
N LEU A 169 -29.67 12.33 -6.66
CA LEU A 169 -29.99 12.55 -5.25
C LEU A 169 -29.17 13.72 -4.70
N SER A 170 -29.80 14.54 -3.89
CA SER A 170 -29.14 15.65 -3.19
C SER A 170 -28.81 15.20 -1.76
N LEU A 171 -27.51 15.01 -1.49
CA LEU A 171 -27.00 14.70 -0.15
C LEU A 171 -26.21 15.87 0.44
N LEU A 172 -26.20 15.94 1.77
CA LEU A 172 -25.49 16.97 2.53
C LEU A 172 -23.97 16.77 2.42
N HIS A 173 -23.31 17.56 1.56
CA HIS A 173 -21.85 17.57 1.46
C HIS A 173 -21.19 18.81 2.10
N CYS A 174 -21.96 19.84 2.49
CA CYS A 174 -21.41 21.09 3.04
C CYS A 174 -22.08 21.50 4.36
N LEU A 175 -21.27 21.80 5.38
CA LEU A 175 -21.72 22.19 6.72
C LEU A 175 -22.28 23.62 6.83
N LYS A 176 -22.29 24.39 5.74
CA LYS A 176 -22.56 25.84 5.74
C LYS A 176 -24.04 26.22 5.51
N GLU A 177 -24.87 25.31 4.98
CA GLU A 177 -26.28 25.58 4.65
C GLU A 177 -27.25 24.62 5.38
N LYS A 178 -27.05 24.44 6.69
CA LYS A 178 -27.82 23.45 7.47
C LYS A 178 -29.31 23.76 7.58
N ASP A 179 -29.69 25.03 7.48
CA ASP A 179 -31.06 25.48 7.73
C ASP A 179 -31.97 25.23 6.52
N TYR A 180 -31.52 25.57 5.31
CA TYR A 180 -32.25 25.27 4.06
C TYR A 180 -32.51 23.76 3.90
N HIS A 181 -31.49 22.94 4.17
CA HIS A 181 -31.61 21.49 4.01
C HIS A 181 -32.42 20.81 5.13
N ARG A 182 -32.57 21.41 6.30
CA ARG A 182 -33.43 20.86 7.36
C ARG A 182 -34.91 21.14 7.11
N GLU A 183 -35.23 22.28 6.52
CA GLU A 183 -36.62 22.72 6.34
C GLU A 183 -37.20 22.36 4.97
N PHE A 184 -36.38 22.31 3.91
CA PHE A 184 -36.88 22.21 2.53
C PHE A 184 -36.43 20.98 1.75
N LEU A 185 -35.40 20.24 2.21
CA LEU A 185 -34.91 19.06 1.50
C LEU A 185 -35.71 17.81 1.90
N PRO A 186 -36.40 17.14 0.97
CA PRO A 186 -37.07 15.88 1.27
C PRO A 186 -36.07 14.79 1.68
N PRO A 187 -36.47 13.82 2.53
CA PRO A 187 -35.63 12.66 2.84
C PRO A 187 -35.30 11.90 1.56
N VAL A 188 -34.14 11.25 1.51
CA VAL A 188 -33.61 10.56 0.31
C VAL A 188 -34.62 9.56 -0.29
N THR A 189 -35.44 8.93 0.53
CA THR A 189 -36.50 8.00 0.11
C THR A 189 -37.69 8.68 -0.60
N ALA A 190 -37.83 10.00 -0.46
CA ALA A 190 -38.89 10.81 -1.05
C ALA A 190 -38.38 11.80 -2.11
N GLN A 191 -37.07 11.84 -2.38
CA GLN A 191 -36.51 12.68 -3.45
C GLN A 191 -36.84 12.16 -4.85
N PRO A 192 -36.78 10.83 -5.12
CA PRO A 192 -37.15 10.32 -6.44
C PRO A 192 -38.66 10.38 -6.68
N SER A 193 -39.06 10.59 -7.94
CA SER A 193 -40.48 10.65 -8.32
C SER A 193 -41.22 9.32 -8.14
N GLN A 194 -40.49 8.21 -8.06
CA GLN A 194 -41.04 6.87 -7.81
C GLN A 194 -40.23 6.17 -6.72
N HIS A 195 -40.90 5.51 -5.78
CA HIS A 195 -40.20 4.76 -4.74
C HIS A 195 -39.36 3.60 -5.30
N ALA A 196 -39.74 3.04 -6.45
CA ALA A 196 -39.00 1.97 -7.12
C ALA A 196 -37.64 2.41 -7.68
N SER A 197 -37.43 3.71 -7.93
CA SER A 197 -36.13 4.23 -8.39
C SER A 197 -35.17 4.55 -7.25
N VAL A 198 -35.63 4.61 -5.99
CA VAL A 198 -34.77 4.89 -4.82
C VAL A 198 -33.53 3.98 -4.77
N PRO A 199 -33.63 2.65 -4.92
CA PRO A 199 -32.45 1.78 -4.89
C PRO A 199 -31.49 2.05 -6.06
N ALA A 200 -32.02 2.28 -7.27
CA ALA A 200 -31.20 2.56 -8.45
C ALA A 200 -30.47 3.92 -8.33
N SER A 201 -31.16 4.94 -7.84
CA SER A 201 -30.60 6.26 -7.56
C SER A 201 -29.50 6.22 -6.49
N LEU A 202 -29.70 5.45 -5.43
CA LEU A 202 -28.68 5.25 -4.39
C LEU A 202 -27.47 4.48 -4.90
N LEU A 203 -27.69 3.43 -5.70
CA LEU A 203 -26.62 2.67 -6.33
C LEU A 203 -25.80 3.54 -7.28
N GLU A 204 -26.44 4.36 -8.10
CA GLU A 204 -25.78 5.29 -9.01
C GLU A 204 -24.94 6.32 -8.25
N LEU A 205 -25.50 6.89 -7.17
CA LEU A 205 -24.80 7.84 -6.32
C LEU A 205 -23.53 7.21 -5.70
N HIS A 206 -23.68 6.04 -5.08
CA HIS A 206 -22.55 5.33 -4.45
C HIS A 206 -21.52 4.86 -5.50
N ALA A 207 -21.98 4.41 -6.67
CA ALA A 207 -21.09 4.06 -7.77
C ALA A 207 -20.28 5.27 -8.22
N GLY A 208 -20.93 6.44 -8.38
CA GLY A 208 -20.26 7.70 -8.70
C GLY A 208 -19.24 8.12 -7.64
N GLU A 209 -19.59 8.02 -6.35
CA GLU A 209 -18.67 8.32 -5.24
C GLU A 209 -17.46 7.39 -5.21
N LEU A 210 -17.67 6.08 -5.41
CA LEU A 210 -16.60 5.09 -5.46
C LEU A 210 -15.69 5.31 -6.68
N SER A 211 -16.27 5.54 -7.86
CA SER A 211 -15.51 5.84 -9.07
C SER A 211 -14.69 7.12 -8.90
N ALA A 212 -15.28 8.19 -8.37
CA ALA A 212 -14.58 9.44 -8.10
C ALA A 212 -13.43 9.28 -7.09
N ALA A 213 -13.63 8.47 -6.04
CA ALA A 213 -12.59 8.15 -5.07
C ALA A 213 -11.45 7.35 -5.71
N GLN A 214 -11.76 6.33 -6.50
CA GLN A 214 -10.77 5.51 -7.18
C GLN A 214 -9.98 6.32 -8.24
N GLU A 215 -10.67 7.16 -9.02
CA GLU A 215 -10.03 8.07 -9.97
C GLU A 215 -9.11 9.05 -9.25
N TRP A 216 -9.56 9.62 -8.13
CA TRP A 216 -8.75 10.50 -7.29
C TRP A 216 -7.51 9.78 -6.77
N ASP A 217 -7.64 8.57 -6.24
CA ASP A 217 -6.50 7.81 -5.73
C ASP A 217 -5.50 7.48 -6.84
N ASN A 218 -5.99 7.09 -8.02
CA ASN A 218 -5.16 6.83 -9.19
C ASN A 218 -4.41 8.09 -9.64
N GLU A 219 -5.09 9.22 -9.73
CA GLU A 219 -4.50 10.51 -10.10
C GLU A 219 -3.51 11.02 -9.05
N TRP A 220 -3.87 10.91 -7.78
CA TRP A 220 -3.03 11.33 -6.67
C TRP A 220 -1.75 10.51 -6.60
N ASN A 221 -1.85 9.18 -6.72
CA ASN A 221 -0.70 8.29 -6.69
C ASN A 221 0.21 8.44 -7.91
N SER A 222 -0.35 8.76 -9.09
CA SER A 222 0.43 8.91 -10.32
C SER A 222 1.05 10.30 -10.49
N GLN A 223 0.26 11.37 -10.34
CA GLN A 223 0.66 12.75 -10.63
C GLN A 223 0.71 13.63 -9.39
N GLY A 224 -0.18 13.39 -8.42
CA GLY A 224 -0.28 14.16 -7.17
C GLY A 224 0.97 14.07 -6.31
N LEU A 225 1.46 12.85 -6.03
CA LEU A 225 2.66 12.61 -5.23
C LEU A 225 3.92 13.23 -5.85
N LEU A 226 4.03 13.20 -7.18
CA LEU A 226 5.15 13.81 -7.90
C LEU A 226 5.12 15.34 -7.88
N SER A 227 3.95 15.93 -7.66
CA SER A 227 3.76 17.39 -7.68
C SER A 227 4.32 18.12 -6.46
N ARG A 228 4.64 17.39 -5.37
CA ARG A 228 5.10 17.92 -4.06
C ARG A 228 4.17 18.96 -3.43
N LEU A 229 2.92 19.03 -3.88
CA LEU A 229 1.88 19.89 -3.32
C LEU A 229 1.10 19.13 -2.24
N THR A 230 0.41 19.85 -1.35
CA THR A 230 -0.61 19.21 -0.51
C THR A 230 -1.83 18.79 -1.35
N PRO A 231 -2.63 17.80 -0.91
CA PRO A 231 -3.85 17.39 -1.62
C PRO A 231 -4.82 18.55 -1.91
N GLU A 232 -4.93 19.50 -0.99
CA GLU A 232 -5.82 20.66 -1.11
C GLU A 232 -5.31 21.67 -2.14
N GLU A 233 -4.01 21.96 -2.14
CA GLU A 233 -3.36 22.83 -3.12
C GLU A 233 -3.35 22.23 -4.52
N TYR A 234 -3.15 20.91 -4.62
CA TYR A 234 -3.24 20.21 -5.90
C TYR A 234 -4.66 20.32 -6.47
N ARG A 235 -5.70 20.09 -5.65
CA ARG A 235 -7.11 20.24 -6.04
C ARG A 235 -7.45 21.69 -6.40
N SER A 236 -6.96 22.69 -5.68
CA SER A 236 -7.21 24.10 -6.01
C SER A 236 -6.55 24.51 -7.33
N ARG A 237 -5.29 24.09 -7.54
CA ARG A 237 -4.55 24.35 -8.78
C ARG A 237 -5.16 23.64 -9.98
N LYS A 238 -5.59 22.39 -9.82
CA LYS A 238 -6.31 21.64 -10.86
C LYS A 238 -7.63 22.33 -11.22
N ARG A 239 -8.43 22.73 -10.21
CA ARG A 239 -9.67 23.48 -10.44
C ARG A 239 -9.43 24.79 -11.19
N ALA A 240 -8.44 25.59 -10.79
CA ALA A 240 -8.11 26.84 -11.47
C ALA A 240 -7.67 26.62 -12.93
N ARG A 241 -6.87 25.57 -13.21
CA ARG A 241 -6.47 25.20 -14.58
C ARG A 241 -7.67 24.79 -15.43
N LEU A 242 -8.57 23.97 -14.88
CA LEU A 242 -9.78 23.54 -15.57
C LEU A 242 -10.72 24.71 -15.85
N GLN A 243 -10.94 25.59 -14.86
CA GLN A 243 -11.75 26.79 -15.03
C GLN A 243 -11.22 27.70 -16.14
N LYS A 244 -9.90 27.96 -16.16
CA LYS A 244 -9.27 28.74 -17.24
C LYS A 244 -9.49 28.09 -18.61
N ARG A 245 -9.31 26.77 -18.70
CA ARG A 245 -9.52 26.03 -19.95
C ARG A 245 -10.97 26.10 -20.42
N ILE A 246 -11.93 25.94 -19.51
CA ILE A 246 -13.36 26.07 -19.81
C ILE A 246 -13.69 27.49 -20.26
N GLU A 247 -13.21 28.51 -19.56
CA GLU A 247 -13.42 29.91 -19.91
C GLU A 247 -12.86 30.24 -21.29
N GLU A 248 -11.66 29.74 -21.60
CA GLU A 248 -11.03 29.89 -22.90
C GLU A 248 -11.84 29.22 -24.00
N GLN A 249 -12.30 27.98 -23.79
CA GLN A 249 -13.14 27.27 -24.76
C GLN A 249 -14.51 27.92 -24.97
N LEU A 250 -15.17 28.40 -23.91
CA LEU A 250 -16.43 29.14 -24.03
C LEU A 250 -16.22 30.46 -24.79
N ARG A 251 -15.09 31.14 -24.57
CA ARG A 251 -14.71 32.34 -25.31
C ARG A 251 -14.46 32.03 -26.80
N THR A 252 -13.82 30.90 -27.13
CA THR A 252 -13.62 30.48 -28.53
C THR A 252 -14.95 30.11 -29.20
N ALA A 253 -15.83 29.38 -28.51
CA ALA A 253 -17.15 29.01 -29.02
C ALA A 253 -18.04 30.24 -29.25
N ALA A 254 -18.04 31.20 -28.33
CA ALA A 254 -18.78 32.45 -28.48
C ALA A 254 -18.29 33.30 -29.67
N GLN A 255 -16.98 33.30 -29.94
CA GLN A 255 -16.40 34.00 -31.09
C GLN A 255 -16.76 33.35 -32.43
N SER A 256 -16.84 32.01 -32.50
CA SER A 256 -17.25 31.28 -33.71
C SER A 256 -18.70 31.54 -34.16
N HIS A 257 -19.57 32.00 -33.24
CA HIS A 257 -20.97 32.31 -33.53
C HIS A 257 -21.22 33.73 -34.07
N SER A 258 -20.24 34.64 -33.99
CA SER A 258 -20.41 36.02 -34.48
C SER A 258 -20.33 36.13 -36.01
N ASP A 259 -19.66 35.19 -36.70
CA ASP A 259 -19.37 35.29 -38.14
C ASP A 259 -20.32 34.49 -39.04
N THR A 260 -21.32 33.77 -38.48
CA THR A 260 -22.21 32.88 -39.25
C THR A 260 -23.69 33.00 -38.85
N LEU A 261 -24.27 34.20 -38.94
CA LEU A 261 -25.73 34.39 -38.91
C LEU A 261 -26.38 34.17 -40.30
N GLY A 262 -26.08 33.02 -40.92
CA GLY A 262 -26.69 32.63 -42.19
C GLY A 262 -26.46 31.16 -42.50
N ALA A 263 -27.55 30.39 -42.54
CA ALA A 263 -27.69 29.01 -43.01
C ALA A 263 -27.46 27.86 -42.00
N HIS A 264 -28.59 27.30 -41.55
CA HIS A 264 -28.86 25.89 -41.24
C HIS A 264 -27.67 24.92 -41.18
N ARG A 265 -27.22 24.53 -39.98
CA ARG A 265 -26.62 23.21 -39.70
C ARG A 265 -26.78 22.78 -38.24
N SER A 266 -27.99 22.39 -37.83
CA SER A 266 -28.25 21.88 -36.48
C SER A 266 -27.67 20.48 -36.18
N GLY A 267 -27.13 19.78 -37.19
CA GLY A 267 -26.55 18.44 -37.04
C GLY A 267 -25.03 18.38 -36.83
N SER A 268 -24.28 19.41 -37.24
CA SER A 268 -22.80 19.44 -37.18
C SER A 268 -22.27 19.95 -35.84
N ALA A 269 -23.03 20.82 -35.18
CA ALA A 269 -22.58 21.56 -34.01
C ALA A 269 -22.32 20.68 -32.78
N LEU A 270 -23.09 19.60 -32.59
CA LEU A 270 -22.91 18.71 -31.43
C LEU A 270 -21.68 17.80 -31.59
N THR A 271 -21.41 17.34 -32.81
CA THR A 271 -20.18 16.59 -33.14
C THR A 271 -18.92 17.44 -32.99
N GLU A 272 -18.98 18.71 -33.38
CA GLU A 272 -17.88 19.67 -33.27
C GLU A 272 -17.65 20.09 -31.81
N LEU A 273 -18.73 20.24 -31.02
CA LEU A 273 -18.66 20.44 -29.57
C LEU A 273 -18.04 19.23 -28.87
N LEU A 274 -18.47 17.99 -29.19
CA LEU A 274 -17.91 16.77 -28.61
C LEU A 274 -16.44 16.56 -29.01
N GLN A 275 -16.05 16.94 -30.22
CA GLN A 275 -14.63 16.96 -30.65
C GLN A 275 -13.81 18.02 -29.92
N SER A 276 -14.39 19.15 -29.50
CA SER A 276 -13.66 20.15 -28.72
C SER A 276 -13.44 19.75 -27.24
N PHE A 277 -14.27 18.85 -26.69
CA PHE A 277 -14.01 18.16 -25.42
C PHE A 277 -12.95 17.06 -25.56
N GLY A 278 -12.91 16.38 -26.71
CA GLY A 278 -11.86 15.44 -27.08
C GLY A 278 -10.60 16.16 -27.58
N GLY A 279 -9.84 16.75 -26.66
CA GLY A 279 -8.70 17.63 -26.96
C GLY A 279 -7.87 17.23 -28.19
N SER A 280 -7.64 18.22 -29.05
CA SER A 280 -6.68 18.21 -30.15
C SER A 280 -5.25 18.03 -29.62
N SER A 281 -4.88 16.78 -29.36
CA SER A 281 -3.54 16.18 -29.40
C SER A 281 -3.55 14.94 -28.51
N PHE A 282 -4.02 13.83 -29.08
CA PHE A 282 -3.62 12.48 -28.67
C PHE A 282 -2.71 11.87 -29.74
N GLY A 283 -1.80 12.69 -30.27
CA GLY A 283 -0.57 12.17 -30.83
C GLY A 283 0.32 11.74 -29.66
N ASP A 284 0.62 10.44 -29.60
CA ASP A 284 1.79 9.84 -28.92
C ASP A 284 1.73 9.18 -27.53
N ILE A 285 0.57 8.85 -26.93
CA ILE A 285 0.55 8.00 -25.70
C ILE A 285 -0.51 6.88 -25.70
N LEU A 286 -0.81 6.26 -26.83
CA LEU A 286 -1.65 5.03 -26.84
C LEU A 286 -1.13 3.99 -27.84
N ALA A 287 0.12 3.57 -27.69
CA ALA A 287 0.57 2.25 -28.13
C ALA A 287 0.12 1.20 -27.09
N LYS A 288 -1.17 0.89 -27.02
CA LYS A 288 -1.75 -0.35 -26.47
C LYS A 288 -3.24 -0.37 -26.80
N GLY A 289 -3.58 -1.16 -27.81
CA GLY A 289 -4.88 -1.16 -28.46
C GLY A 289 -6.01 -1.81 -27.65
N THR A 290 -7.23 -1.38 -27.98
CA THR A 290 -8.47 -2.10 -27.71
C THR A 290 -9.01 -2.72 -29.01
N ARG A 291 -9.46 -3.96 -28.87
CA ARG A 291 -9.54 -5.04 -29.87
C ARG A 291 -10.80 -5.02 -30.74
N PHE A 292 -11.24 -3.87 -31.26
CA PHE A 292 -12.50 -3.82 -32.02
C PHE A 292 -12.55 -2.88 -33.23
N THR A 293 -11.42 -2.53 -33.84
CA THR A 293 -11.42 -1.81 -35.12
C THR A 293 -10.36 -2.33 -36.08
N HIS A 294 -10.79 -3.24 -36.97
CA HIS A 294 -10.15 -3.37 -38.27
C HIS A 294 -11.15 -4.00 -39.23
N THR A 295 -11.58 -3.24 -40.25
CA THR A 295 -11.69 -3.56 -41.70
C THR A 295 -12.73 -2.57 -42.24
N GLU A 296 -12.54 -1.59 -43.15
CA GLU A 296 -11.61 -1.17 -44.21
C GLU A 296 -11.87 0.34 -44.41
N LYS A 297 -10.92 1.29 -44.34
CA LYS A 297 -9.91 1.75 -45.32
C LYS A 297 -10.42 2.05 -46.75
N PHE A 298 -10.43 3.33 -47.13
CA PHE A 298 -9.85 3.96 -48.35
C PHE A 298 -9.94 5.50 -48.17
N THR A 299 -8.89 6.24 -47.77
CA THR A 299 -7.81 6.89 -48.56
C THR A 299 -8.26 7.63 -49.83
N PHE A 300 -8.21 8.97 -49.85
CA PHE A 300 -7.16 9.73 -50.54
C PHE A 300 -7.27 11.24 -50.27
N THR A 301 -6.11 11.89 -50.36
CA THR A 301 -5.67 13.20 -49.90
C THR A 301 -5.92 14.37 -50.86
N GLN A 302 -5.78 15.57 -50.28
CA GLN A 302 -5.28 16.85 -50.85
C GLN A 302 -6.29 17.82 -51.49
N GLU A 303 -6.58 18.90 -50.72
CA GLU A 303 -6.47 20.28 -51.23
C GLU A 303 -5.10 20.51 -51.92
N PRO A 304 -4.94 21.40 -52.92
CA PRO A 304 -5.50 22.76 -52.90
C PRO A 304 -5.91 23.39 -54.25
N ALA A 305 -6.67 24.48 -54.11
CA ALA A 305 -6.66 25.72 -54.90
C ALA A 305 -6.29 25.67 -56.40
N LYS A 306 -7.29 25.91 -57.25
CA LYS A 306 -7.35 27.00 -58.24
C LYS A 306 -8.52 26.77 -59.20
N ALA A 307 -9.50 27.66 -59.18
CA ALA A 307 -10.13 28.23 -60.37
C ALA A 307 -11.25 29.18 -59.92
N SER A 308 -10.84 30.36 -59.47
CA SER A 308 -11.62 31.55 -59.79
C SER A 308 -11.77 31.60 -61.30
N GLN A 309 -12.98 31.39 -61.80
CA GLN A 309 -13.65 32.28 -62.76
C GLN A 309 -14.83 31.58 -63.41
N GLN A 310 -15.86 32.40 -63.65
CA GLN A 310 -16.96 32.21 -64.60
C GLN A 310 -18.08 31.32 -64.07
N MET A 311 -19.02 31.88 -63.30
CA MET A 311 -20.07 32.80 -63.76
C MET A 311 -20.70 32.38 -65.09
N ALA A 312 -22.03 32.24 -65.01
CA ALA A 312 -23.00 32.47 -66.07
C ALA A 312 -23.07 31.44 -67.21
N ALA A 313 -24.04 30.53 -67.10
CA ALA A 313 -25.01 30.25 -68.17
C ALA A 313 -26.02 29.18 -67.73
N ALA A 314 -27.26 29.60 -67.49
CA ALA A 314 -28.53 28.88 -67.76
C ALA A 314 -29.64 29.29 -66.77
N ALA A 315 -29.89 30.60 -66.69
CA ALA A 315 -31.24 31.10 -66.45
C ALA A 315 -31.89 31.25 -67.83
N SER A 316 -32.93 30.47 -68.11
CA SER A 316 -33.89 30.69 -69.20
C SER A 316 -35.16 29.89 -68.87
N SER A 317 -36.16 30.48 -68.20
CA SER A 317 -37.24 31.18 -68.91
C SER A 317 -38.12 32.03 -67.96
N LEU A 318 -37.85 33.35 -67.93
CA LEU A 318 -38.72 34.56 -68.07
C LEU A 318 -40.23 34.56 -67.67
N PRO A 319 -40.91 35.73 -67.49
CA PRO A 319 -40.44 37.14 -67.29
C PRO A 319 -41.22 38.04 -66.26
N SER A 320 -40.49 39.05 -65.74
CA SER A 320 -40.79 40.48 -65.40
C SER A 320 -42.17 40.99 -64.92
N SER A 321 -42.19 41.80 -63.84
CA SER A 321 -42.22 43.28 -63.91
C SER A 321 -42.16 43.91 -62.51
N HIS A 322 -41.23 44.86 -62.34
CA HIS A 322 -40.92 45.61 -61.12
C HIS A 322 -41.90 46.77 -60.86
N GLN A 323 -42.27 46.99 -59.60
CA GLN A 323 -42.14 48.25 -58.82
C GLN A 323 -42.72 48.06 -57.39
N SER A 324 -41.99 48.48 -56.34
CA SER A 324 -42.36 48.59 -54.90
C SER A 324 -42.07 47.40 -53.95
N GLU A 325 -40.79 47.18 -53.60
CA GLU A 325 -40.43 46.35 -52.42
C GLU A 325 -39.37 47.03 -51.54
N GLU A 326 -38.42 47.77 -52.14
CA GLU A 326 -37.40 48.55 -51.41
C GLU A 326 -37.98 49.73 -50.60
N GLU A 327 -39.03 50.41 -51.09
CA GLU A 327 -39.64 51.54 -50.35
C GLU A 327 -40.42 51.10 -49.09
N LEU A 328 -40.93 49.86 -49.06
CA LEU A 328 -41.66 49.32 -47.91
C LEU A 328 -40.72 48.97 -46.75
N GLN A 329 -39.52 48.47 -47.05
CA GLN A 329 -38.53 48.11 -46.04
C GLN A 329 -37.92 49.35 -45.37
N ALA A 330 -37.71 50.44 -46.12
CA ALA A 330 -37.20 51.70 -45.56
C ALA A 330 -38.17 52.32 -44.53
N ARG A 331 -39.48 52.29 -44.81
CA ARG A 331 -40.51 52.83 -43.89
C ARG A 331 -40.63 52.01 -42.59
N GLN A 332 -40.53 50.68 -42.68
CA GLN A 332 -40.58 49.81 -41.49
C GLN A 332 -39.39 50.05 -40.56
N GLN A 333 -38.20 50.33 -41.11
CA GLN A 333 -37.00 50.58 -40.32
C GLN A 333 -37.08 51.92 -39.56
N GLU A 334 -37.65 52.96 -40.19
CA GLU A 334 -37.86 54.27 -39.54
C GLU A 334 -38.89 54.20 -38.41
N GLU A 335 -39.99 53.45 -38.59
CA GLU A 335 -41.01 53.24 -37.55
C GLU A 335 -40.44 52.50 -36.33
N LEU A 336 -39.59 51.48 -36.52
CA LEU A 336 -38.94 50.77 -35.42
C LEU A 336 -37.99 51.67 -34.61
N VAL A 337 -37.22 52.53 -35.29
CA VAL A 337 -36.32 53.49 -34.62
C VAL A 337 -37.13 54.53 -33.85
N SER A 338 -38.27 54.98 -34.40
CA SER A 338 -39.20 55.88 -33.71
C SER A 338 -39.80 55.25 -32.45
N LEU A 339 -40.26 53.99 -32.53
CA LEU A 339 -40.84 53.26 -31.40
C LEU A 339 -39.78 52.96 -30.32
N GLN A 340 -38.56 52.63 -30.72
CA GLN A 340 -37.44 52.48 -29.77
C GLN A 340 -37.13 53.77 -29.02
N ARG A 341 -37.14 54.91 -29.72
CA ARG A 341 -36.91 56.22 -29.07
C ARG A 341 -38.04 56.59 -28.11
N GLN A 342 -39.29 56.29 -28.46
CA GLN A 342 -40.44 56.51 -27.56
C GLN A 342 -40.39 55.62 -26.32
N LEU A 343 -39.99 54.36 -26.46
CA LEU A 343 -39.79 53.44 -25.33
C LEU A 343 -38.68 53.91 -24.39
N GLN A 344 -37.55 54.39 -24.93
CA GLN A 344 -36.47 54.96 -24.12
C GLN A 344 -36.89 56.23 -23.38
N GLN A 345 -37.72 57.08 -24.00
CA GLN A 345 -38.21 58.29 -23.35
C GLN A 345 -39.23 57.98 -22.24
N LEU A 346 -40.11 56.99 -22.46
CA LEU A 346 -41.04 56.52 -21.44
C LEU A 346 -40.32 55.79 -20.29
N SER A 347 -39.25 55.05 -20.56
CA SER A 347 -38.46 54.41 -19.50
C SER A 347 -37.75 55.42 -18.61
N LEU A 348 -37.15 56.47 -19.21
CA LEU A 348 -36.52 57.55 -18.45
C LEU A 348 -37.54 58.33 -17.60
N SER A 349 -38.73 58.61 -18.13
CA SER A 349 -39.82 59.25 -17.36
C SER A 349 -40.33 58.39 -16.19
N LEU A 350 -40.29 57.06 -16.34
CA LEU A 350 -40.61 56.09 -15.29
C LEU A 350 -39.53 55.97 -14.20
N GLU A 351 -38.27 56.25 -14.56
CA GLU A 351 -37.13 56.25 -13.64
C GLU A 351 -36.99 57.58 -12.88
N GLU A 352 -37.33 58.71 -13.50
CA GLU A 352 -37.30 60.04 -12.87
C GLU A 352 -38.48 60.30 -11.90
N SER A 353 -39.47 59.40 -11.85
CA SER A 353 -40.57 59.51 -10.88
C SER A 353 -40.08 59.23 -9.44
N PRO A 354 -40.11 60.23 -8.51
CA PRO A 354 -39.57 60.13 -7.15
C PRO A 354 -40.39 59.20 -6.22
N CYS A 355 -41.36 58.49 -6.78
CA CYS A 355 -42.31 57.65 -6.06
C CYS A 355 -41.69 56.32 -5.59
N LYS A 356 -40.60 55.84 -6.20
CA LYS A 356 -40.03 54.51 -5.87
C LYS A 356 -38.97 54.55 -4.75
N THR A 357 -38.24 55.65 -4.61
CA THR A 357 -37.08 55.71 -3.68
C THR A 357 -37.44 56.21 -2.28
N ASN A 358 -38.36 57.18 -2.15
CA ASN A 358 -38.73 57.74 -0.83
C ASN A 358 -39.91 57.02 -0.16
N LEU A 359 -40.81 56.40 -0.93
CA LEU A 359 -41.95 55.66 -0.38
C LEU A 359 -41.59 54.25 0.08
N SER A 360 -40.50 53.65 -0.43
CA SER A 360 -40.06 52.31 -0.02
C SER A 360 -39.73 52.21 1.49
N PRO A 361 -38.86 53.06 2.07
CA PRO A 361 -38.54 52.98 3.50
C PRO A 361 -39.73 53.36 4.39
N VAL A 362 -40.57 54.32 3.97
CA VAL A 362 -41.79 54.72 4.69
C VAL A 362 -42.84 53.60 4.66
N CYS A 363 -43.00 52.91 3.53
CA CYS A 363 -43.92 51.79 3.40
C CYS A 363 -43.45 50.59 4.24
N VAL A 364 -42.15 50.33 4.30
CA VAL A 364 -41.56 49.31 5.20
C VAL A 364 -41.80 49.69 6.67
N GLN A 365 -41.54 50.94 7.07
CA GLN A 365 -41.76 51.40 8.44
C GLN A 365 -43.24 51.33 8.85
N VAL A 366 -44.16 51.80 8.00
CA VAL A 366 -45.61 51.75 8.27
C VAL A 366 -46.11 50.30 8.28
N SER A 367 -45.58 49.44 7.41
CA SER A 367 -45.87 47.99 7.43
C SER A 367 -45.45 47.35 8.76
N ASP A 368 -44.27 47.68 9.27
CA ASP A 368 -43.77 47.10 10.51
C ASP A 368 -44.51 47.65 11.74
N GLU A 369 -44.87 48.94 11.74
CA GLU A 369 -45.76 49.53 12.76
C GLU A 369 -47.17 48.91 12.73
N LEU A 370 -47.71 48.60 11.55
CA LEU A 370 -48.98 47.90 11.41
C LEU A 370 -48.90 46.48 11.95
N LYS A 371 -47.87 45.70 11.60
CA LYS A 371 -47.64 44.35 12.15
C LYS A 371 -47.53 44.38 13.67
N GLN A 372 -46.81 45.35 14.23
CA GLN A 372 -46.66 45.48 15.68
C GLN A 372 -48.00 45.85 16.36
N LYS A 373 -48.81 46.72 15.74
CA LYS A 373 -50.16 47.06 16.23
C LYS A 373 -51.14 45.89 16.11
N GLU A 374 -51.04 45.08 15.06
CA GLU A 374 -51.84 43.86 14.89
C GLU A 374 -51.50 42.81 15.95
N LEU A 375 -50.21 42.59 16.22
CA LEU A 375 -49.78 41.71 17.32
C LEU A 375 -50.29 42.22 18.68
N SER A 376 -50.13 43.51 18.97
CA SER A 376 -50.64 44.09 20.22
C SER A 376 -52.16 44.03 20.33
N LYS A 377 -52.88 44.19 19.21
CA LYS A 377 -54.33 44.04 19.15
C LYS A 377 -54.74 42.59 19.42
N ALA A 378 -54.08 41.62 18.79
CA ALA A 378 -54.35 40.20 19.01
C ALA A 378 -54.11 39.81 20.48
N GLU A 379 -53.00 40.26 21.08
CA GLU A 379 -52.71 40.07 22.50
C GLU A 379 -53.82 40.68 23.38
N LYS A 380 -54.26 41.90 23.09
CA LYS A 380 -55.34 42.55 23.84
C LYS A 380 -56.67 41.83 23.67
N GLU A 381 -57.03 41.43 22.46
CA GLU A 381 -58.24 40.64 22.17
C GLU A 381 -58.22 39.31 22.93
N ASP A 382 -57.07 38.63 22.99
CA ASP A 382 -56.88 37.42 23.79
C ASP A 382 -57.03 37.71 25.28
N THR A 383 -56.44 38.79 25.81
CA THR A 383 -56.62 39.15 27.22
C THR A 383 -58.07 39.49 27.56
N VAL A 384 -58.79 40.17 26.65
CA VAL A 384 -60.21 40.48 26.83
C VAL A 384 -61.04 39.19 26.76
N ARG A 385 -60.72 38.27 25.85
CA ARG A 385 -61.38 36.97 25.76
C ARG A 385 -61.20 36.16 27.04
N VAL A 386 -59.98 36.07 27.56
CA VAL A 386 -59.69 35.40 28.83
C VAL A 386 -60.43 36.08 29.98
N LYS A 387 -60.37 37.42 30.10
CA LYS A 387 -61.08 38.16 31.17
C LYS A 387 -62.58 37.96 31.12
N LYS A 388 -63.18 37.94 29.92
CA LYS A 388 -64.61 37.67 29.73
C LYS A 388 -64.96 36.25 30.22
N GLN A 389 -64.20 35.25 29.80
CA GLN A 389 -64.37 33.87 30.27
C GLN A 389 -64.20 33.75 31.79
N THR A 390 -63.26 34.47 32.39
CA THR A 390 -63.09 34.52 33.85
C THR A 390 -64.32 35.11 34.54
N ILE A 391 -64.89 36.21 34.01
CA ILE A 391 -66.10 36.83 34.54
C ILE A 391 -67.28 35.85 34.47
N ASP A 392 -67.45 35.15 33.35
CA ASP A 392 -68.53 34.18 33.15
C ASP A 392 -68.44 32.99 34.13
N LEU A 393 -67.23 32.68 34.64
CA LEU A 393 -66.97 31.58 35.59
C LEU A 393 -67.03 32.01 37.07
N MET A 394 -67.15 33.31 37.38
CA MET A 394 -67.21 33.83 38.76
C MET A 394 -68.44 33.41 39.58
N PRO A 395 -69.65 33.19 39.01
CA PRO A 395 -70.82 32.80 39.79
C PRO A 395 -70.65 31.50 40.59
N ASP A 396 -69.79 30.58 40.13
CA ASP A 396 -69.45 29.30 40.79
C ASP A 396 -67.92 29.20 41.06
N ALA A 397 -67.31 30.29 41.53
CA ALA A 397 -65.85 30.42 41.65
C ALA A 397 -65.19 29.30 42.47
N GLU A 398 -65.72 28.94 43.64
CA GLU A 398 -65.11 27.95 44.54
C GLU A 398 -65.08 26.54 43.93
N ASN A 399 -66.20 26.11 43.34
CA ASN A 399 -66.31 24.80 42.67
C ASN A 399 -65.42 24.73 41.42
N ASN A 400 -65.35 25.83 40.64
CA ASN A 400 -64.51 25.90 39.45
C ASN A 400 -63.02 25.91 39.81
N LEU A 401 -62.63 26.61 40.87
CA LEU A 401 -61.26 26.63 41.38
C LEU A 401 -60.83 25.23 41.84
N ALA A 402 -61.67 24.51 42.59
CA ALA A 402 -61.38 23.15 43.04
C ALA A 402 -61.19 22.17 41.87
N LYS A 403 -62.04 22.25 40.83
CA LYS A 403 -61.91 21.44 39.60
C LYS A 403 -60.62 21.76 38.84
N LEU A 404 -60.27 23.04 38.71
CA LEU A 404 -59.04 23.46 38.05
C LEU A 404 -57.79 23.03 38.84
N GLN A 405 -57.81 23.16 40.16
CA GLN A 405 -56.74 22.65 41.02
C GLN A 405 -56.56 21.13 40.84
N ALA A 406 -57.65 20.36 40.87
CA ALA A 406 -57.59 18.91 40.62
C ALA A 406 -57.04 18.57 39.22
N LEU A 407 -57.39 19.36 38.19
CA LEU A 407 -56.92 19.17 36.82
C LEU A 407 -55.43 19.53 36.69
N VAL A 408 -54.98 20.60 37.35
CA VAL A 408 -53.56 21.02 37.42
C VAL A 408 -52.73 20.00 38.19
N GLU A 409 -53.22 19.50 39.33
CA GLU A 409 -52.54 18.43 40.07
C GLU A 409 -52.49 17.13 39.27
N GLY A 410 -53.58 16.78 38.57
CA GLY A 410 -53.64 15.63 37.68
C GLY A 410 -52.68 15.77 36.49
N SER A 411 -52.55 16.95 35.89
CA SER A 411 -51.60 17.22 34.82
C SER A 411 -50.15 17.20 35.32
N ALA A 412 -49.87 17.81 36.47
CA ALA A 412 -48.55 17.78 37.11
C ALA A 412 -48.11 16.34 37.42
N LYS A 413 -48.99 15.52 38.02
CA LYS A 413 -48.73 14.09 38.26
C LYS A 413 -48.46 13.33 36.96
N ARG A 414 -49.21 13.60 35.89
CA ARG A 414 -48.97 13.00 34.57
C ARG A 414 -47.60 13.39 33.99
N VAL A 415 -47.20 14.66 34.09
CA VAL A 415 -45.89 15.13 33.61
C VAL A 415 -44.75 14.46 34.38
N VAL A 416 -44.85 14.37 35.70
CA VAL A 416 -43.83 13.67 36.52
C VAL A 416 -43.74 12.19 36.14
N ASN A 417 -44.87 11.51 35.95
CA ASN A 417 -44.89 10.11 35.54
C ASN A 417 -44.27 9.91 34.14
N LEU A 418 -44.55 10.81 33.19
CA LEU A 418 -43.95 10.78 31.86
C LEU A 418 -42.44 11.04 31.91
N ALA A 419 -41.99 11.98 32.75
CA ALA A 419 -40.56 12.24 32.96
C ALA A 419 -39.85 11.02 33.54
N ALA A 420 -40.46 10.33 34.51
CA ALA A 420 -39.91 9.10 35.07
C ALA A 420 -39.84 7.96 34.04
N GLN A 421 -40.87 7.79 33.22
CA GLN A 421 -40.87 6.80 32.13
C GLN A 421 -39.83 7.12 31.05
N TRP A 422 -39.66 8.41 30.72
CA TRP A 422 -38.64 8.90 29.81
C TRP A 422 -37.24 8.61 30.34
N GLU A 423 -36.96 8.96 31.60
CA GLU A 423 -35.64 8.76 32.19
C GLU A 423 -35.28 7.28 32.28
N LYS A 424 -36.25 6.41 32.60
CA LYS A 424 -36.07 4.95 32.61
C LYS A 424 -35.62 4.38 31.25
N ARG A 425 -35.99 5.02 30.13
CA ARG A 425 -35.56 4.62 28.79
C ARG A 425 -34.33 5.38 28.30
N ARG A 426 -34.20 6.65 28.68
CA ARG A 426 -33.10 7.51 28.25
C ARG A 426 -31.78 7.10 28.88
N ALA A 427 -31.75 6.80 30.18
CA ALA A 427 -30.54 6.41 30.90
C ALA A 427 -29.81 5.21 30.23
N PRO A 428 -30.46 4.06 29.98
CA PRO A 428 -29.78 2.93 29.34
C PRO A 428 -29.33 3.23 27.91
N LEU A 429 -30.10 4.03 27.15
CA LEU A 429 -29.69 4.44 25.79
C LEU A 429 -28.45 5.35 25.81
N ILE A 430 -28.33 6.24 26.79
CA ILE A 430 -27.13 7.07 26.96
C ILE A 430 -25.93 6.20 27.34
N ASP A 431 -26.11 5.22 28.21
CA ASP A 431 -25.04 4.31 28.62
C ASP A 431 -24.60 3.40 27.47
N GLU A 432 -25.53 2.89 26.67
CA GLU A 432 -25.22 2.17 25.43
C GLU A 432 -24.50 3.05 24.42
N HIS A 433 -24.94 4.30 24.23
CA HIS A 433 -24.26 5.24 23.34
C HIS A 433 -22.83 5.52 23.81
N ARG A 434 -22.60 5.69 25.12
CA ARG A 434 -21.26 5.86 25.70
C ARG A 434 -20.40 4.63 25.46
N ARG A 435 -20.92 3.43 25.76
CA ARG A 435 -20.24 2.15 25.52
C ARG A 435 -19.86 1.97 24.04
N LEU A 436 -20.78 2.25 23.12
CA LEU A 436 -20.52 2.16 21.67
C LEU A 436 -19.45 3.15 21.24
N LYS A 437 -19.48 4.37 21.78
CA LYS A 437 -18.46 5.39 21.49
C LYS A 437 -17.07 4.96 21.97
N GLU A 438 -16.97 4.36 23.16
CA GLU A 438 -15.72 3.78 23.66
C GLU A 438 -15.23 2.62 22.79
N LEU A 439 -16.11 1.71 22.37
CA LEU A 439 -15.76 0.61 21.46
C LEU A 439 -15.23 1.11 20.12
N CYS A 440 -15.88 2.11 19.51
CA CYS A 440 -15.41 2.72 18.27
C CYS A 440 -14.03 3.37 18.45
N SER A 441 -13.83 4.12 19.54
CA SER A 441 -12.53 4.75 19.84
C SER A 441 -11.42 3.70 20.05
N ASN A 442 -11.70 2.62 20.78
CA ASN A 442 -10.76 1.53 20.97
C ASN A 442 -10.42 0.83 19.65
N GLN A 443 -11.41 0.61 18.78
CA GLN A 443 -11.19 0.02 17.46
C GLN A 443 -10.35 0.93 16.55
N GLU A 444 -10.53 2.24 16.61
CA GLU A 444 -9.70 3.23 15.92
C GLU A 444 -8.24 3.19 16.42
N ILE A 445 -8.02 3.10 17.73
CA ILE A 445 -6.68 2.95 18.31
C ILE A 445 -6.04 1.62 17.88
N GLU A 446 -6.77 0.50 17.92
CA GLU A 446 -6.23 -0.79 17.47
C GLU A 446 -5.91 -0.81 15.98
N SER A 447 -6.77 -0.23 15.15
CA SER A 447 -6.54 -0.15 13.70
C SER A 447 -5.32 0.71 13.38
N SER A 448 -5.18 1.87 14.03
CA SER A 448 -4.00 2.73 13.86
C SER A 448 -2.71 2.04 14.34
N ARG A 449 -2.76 1.26 15.43
CA ARG A 449 -1.63 0.43 15.88
C ARG A 449 -1.25 -0.61 14.83
N LYS A 450 -2.22 -1.38 14.31
CA LYS A 450 -2.00 -2.37 13.25
C LYS A 450 -1.40 -1.73 11.99
N LEU A 451 -1.87 -0.53 11.61
CA LEU A 451 -1.32 0.21 10.48
C LEU A 451 0.14 0.65 10.73
N SER A 452 0.49 1.03 11.95
CA SER A 452 1.89 1.33 12.33
C SER A 452 2.77 0.09 12.24
N GLU A 453 2.31 -1.05 12.77
CA GLU A 453 3.01 -2.33 12.69
C GLU A 453 3.25 -2.77 11.23
N ILE A 454 2.25 -2.62 10.35
CA ILE A 454 2.39 -2.91 8.92
C ILE A 454 3.44 -2.00 8.27
N LYS A 455 3.43 -0.70 8.58
CA LYS A 455 4.43 0.25 8.05
C LYS A 455 5.85 -0.14 8.49
N GLU A 456 6.03 -0.52 9.75
CA GLU A 456 7.31 -0.99 10.26
C GLU A 456 7.78 -2.28 9.57
N LEU A 457 6.88 -3.23 9.35
CA LEU A 457 7.18 -4.47 8.63
C LEU A 457 7.58 -4.18 7.18
N HIS A 458 6.88 -3.28 6.48
CA HIS A 458 7.26 -2.86 5.14
C HIS A 458 8.65 -2.22 5.10
N ASN A 459 8.97 -1.35 6.06
CA ASN A 459 10.30 -0.77 6.16
C ASN A 459 11.38 -1.83 6.39
N LYS A 460 11.13 -2.83 7.26
CA LYS A 460 12.04 -3.95 7.51
C LYS A 460 12.22 -4.83 6.27
N ILE A 461 11.15 -5.12 5.53
CA ILE A 461 11.21 -5.87 4.27
C ILE A 461 12.06 -5.11 3.25
N HIS A 462 11.83 -3.80 3.10
CA HIS A 462 12.61 -2.97 2.18
C HIS A 462 14.09 -2.95 2.57
N GLN A 463 14.40 -2.74 3.85
CA GLN A 463 15.77 -2.76 4.34
C GLN A 463 16.45 -4.11 4.09
N SER A 464 15.77 -5.22 4.40
CA SER A 464 16.28 -6.57 4.16
C SER A 464 16.50 -6.86 2.68
N ALA A 465 15.60 -6.40 1.79
CA ALA A 465 15.75 -6.54 0.36
C ALA A 465 16.96 -5.75 -0.17
N GLU A 466 17.15 -4.51 0.29
CA GLU A 466 18.32 -3.69 -0.08
C GLU A 466 19.63 -4.30 0.45
N GLU A 467 19.65 -4.82 1.68
CA GLU A 467 20.79 -5.55 2.22
C GLU A 467 21.09 -6.82 1.42
N SER A 468 20.05 -7.56 1.00
CA SER A 468 20.20 -8.74 0.16
C SER A 468 20.83 -8.38 -1.19
N LYS A 469 20.35 -7.31 -1.86
CA LYS A 469 20.93 -6.83 -3.12
C LYS A 469 22.40 -6.43 -2.96
N LYS A 470 22.73 -5.70 -1.89
CA LYS A 470 24.12 -5.30 -1.59
C LYS A 470 25.01 -6.52 -1.37
N LYS A 471 24.54 -7.52 -0.62
CA LYS A 471 25.26 -8.78 -0.38
C LYS A 471 25.42 -9.60 -1.66
N GLU A 472 24.40 -9.63 -2.53
CA GLU A 472 24.47 -10.33 -3.81
C GLU A 472 25.46 -9.65 -4.77
N ALA A 473 25.49 -8.32 -4.80
CA ALA A 473 26.48 -7.57 -5.57
C ALA A 473 27.91 -7.83 -5.07
N LEU A 474 28.12 -7.78 -3.75
CA LEU A 474 29.40 -8.15 -3.13
C LEU A 474 29.79 -9.59 -3.45
N TYR A 475 28.85 -10.53 -3.36
CA TYR A 475 29.11 -11.94 -3.68
C TYR A 475 29.55 -12.11 -5.12
N LYS A 476 28.87 -11.46 -6.08
CA LYS A 476 29.28 -11.47 -7.50
C LYS A 476 30.69 -10.91 -7.67
N GLN A 477 31.02 -9.79 -7.00
CA GLN A 477 32.36 -9.22 -7.03
C GLN A 477 33.40 -10.21 -6.46
N LEU A 478 33.13 -10.82 -5.30
CA LEU A 478 34.05 -11.78 -4.68
C LEU A 478 34.25 -13.04 -5.56
N ILE A 479 33.22 -13.51 -6.26
CA ILE A 479 33.37 -14.60 -7.23
C ILE A 479 34.33 -14.18 -8.34
N THR A 480 34.12 -12.99 -8.93
CA THR A 480 35.00 -12.53 -10.02
C THR A 480 36.44 -12.37 -9.56
N GLU A 481 36.67 -11.86 -8.34
CA GLU A 481 38.01 -11.77 -7.76
C GLU A 481 38.62 -13.16 -7.49
N PHE A 482 37.81 -14.11 -7.00
CA PHE A 482 38.23 -15.48 -6.78
C PHE A 482 38.61 -16.22 -8.08
N GLU A 483 37.85 -16.01 -9.15
CA GLU A 483 38.15 -16.60 -10.47
C GLU A 483 39.46 -16.05 -11.06
N ASN A 484 39.76 -14.78 -10.81
CA ASN A 484 40.98 -14.11 -11.25
C ASN A 484 42.21 -14.44 -10.38
N LEU A 485 42.03 -15.05 -9.21
CA LEU A 485 43.14 -15.42 -8.34
C LEU A 485 43.89 -16.67 -8.88
N PRO A 486 45.23 -16.72 -8.74
CA PRO A 486 46.01 -17.91 -9.07
C PRO A 486 45.54 -19.11 -8.23
N LYS A 487 45.20 -20.23 -8.88
CA LYS A 487 44.67 -21.45 -8.23
C LYS A 487 45.78 -22.40 -7.74
N ASP A 488 47.03 -21.94 -7.80
CA ASP A 488 48.22 -22.78 -7.67
C ASP A 488 48.51 -23.18 -6.22
N VAL A 489 47.98 -22.42 -5.25
CA VAL A 489 48.17 -22.68 -3.82
C VAL A 489 46.85 -23.10 -3.19
N SER A 490 46.79 -24.35 -2.73
CA SER A 490 45.58 -24.88 -2.08
C SER A 490 45.25 -24.11 -0.80
N ARG A 491 43.96 -23.92 -0.51
CA ARG A 491 43.47 -23.35 0.76
C ARG A 491 44.09 -24.05 1.99
N SER A 492 44.36 -25.35 1.89
CA SER A 492 45.00 -26.11 2.96
C SER A 492 46.41 -25.60 3.27
N ALA A 493 47.18 -25.19 2.26
CA ALA A 493 48.53 -24.66 2.43
C ALA A 493 48.52 -23.29 3.13
N TYR A 494 47.59 -22.40 2.75
CA TYR A 494 47.40 -21.13 3.46
C TYR A 494 46.93 -21.35 4.90
N THR A 495 45.99 -22.28 5.12
CA THR A 495 45.48 -22.59 6.46
C THR A 495 46.57 -23.18 7.34
N ALA A 496 47.38 -24.10 6.81
CA ALA A 496 48.53 -24.68 7.50
C ALA A 496 49.56 -23.60 7.86
N ARG A 497 49.91 -22.72 6.91
CA ARG A 497 50.86 -21.62 7.15
C ARG A 497 50.34 -20.61 8.17
N ILE A 498 49.04 -20.27 8.13
CA ILE A 498 48.42 -19.39 9.14
C ILE A 498 48.43 -20.05 10.51
N LEU A 499 48.07 -21.33 10.61
CA LEU A 499 48.10 -22.07 11.87
C LEU A 499 49.53 -22.20 12.43
N GLU A 500 50.53 -22.37 11.55
CA GLU A 500 51.94 -22.35 11.91
C GLU A 500 52.35 -20.97 12.45
N ILE A 501 51.99 -19.88 11.76
CA ILE A 501 52.23 -18.51 12.22
C ILE A 501 51.56 -18.27 13.58
N VAL A 502 50.31 -18.69 13.77
CA VAL A 502 49.59 -18.57 15.04
C VAL A 502 50.27 -19.38 16.15
N GLY A 503 50.75 -20.58 15.83
CA GLY A 503 51.54 -21.41 16.74
C GLY A 503 52.85 -20.73 17.14
N ASN A 504 53.54 -20.13 16.17
CA ASN A 504 54.78 -19.38 16.41
C ASN A 504 54.53 -18.12 17.26
N ILE A 505 53.44 -17.38 17.02
CA ILE A 505 53.05 -16.23 17.85
C ILE A 505 52.75 -16.68 19.29
N ARG A 506 52.14 -17.85 19.48
CA ARG A 506 51.87 -18.39 20.83
C ARG A 506 53.18 -18.72 21.55
N LYS A 507 54.10 -19.42 20.88
CA LYS A 507 55.45 -19.71 21.42
C LYS A 507 56.19 -18.41 21.77
N GLN A 508 56.17 -17.42 20.89
CA GLN A 508 56.78 -16.11 21.16
C GLN A 508 56.17 -15.43 22.39
N LYS A 509 54.85 -15.52 22.61
CA LYS A 509 54.23 -14.97 23.83
C LYS A 509 54.68 -15.70 25.10
N GLU A 510 54.82 -17.02 25.04
CA GLU A 510 55.34 -17.83 26.14
C GLU A 510 56.79 -17.45 26.44
N ASP A 511 57.63 -17.32 25.40
CA ASP A 511 59.03 -16.90 25.52
C ASP A 511 59.15 -15.48 26.07
N ILE A 512 58.34 -14.52 25.60
CA ILE A 512 58.29 -13.16 26.15
C ILE A 512 57.91 -13.20 27.63
N THR A 513 56.93 -14.02 28.02
CA THR A 513 56.50 -14.14 29.41
C THR A 513 57.62 -14.71 30.29
N LYS A 514 58.38 -15.69 29.76
CA LYS A 514 59.56 -16.24 30.41
C LYS A 514 60.66 -15.17 30.57
N ILE A 515 61.01 -14.46 29.50
CA ILE A 515 61.99 -13.36 29.55
C ILE A 515 61.57 -12.29 30.57
N LEU A 516 60.28 -11.96 30.65
CA LEU A 516 59.77 -11.02 31.66
C LEU A 516 59.89 -11.56 33.10
N SER A 517 59.74 -12.87 33.30
CA SER A 517 59.98 -13.51 34.61
C SER A 517 61.46 -13.45 34.98
N ASP A 518 62.34 -13.87 34.06
CA ASP A 518 63.79 -13.88 34.26
C ASP A 518 64.32 -12.46 34.50
N THR A 519 63.79 -11.46 33.79
CA THR A 519 64.14 -10.03 34.00
C THR A 519 63.71 -9.56 35.40
N LYS A 520 62.54 -9.97 35.88
CA LYS A 520 62.08 -9.66 37.25
C LYS A 520 62.94 -10.34 38.32
N GLU A 521 63.41 -11.55 38.05
CA GLU A 521 64.30 -12.29 38.94
C GLU A 521 65.68 -11.62 39.02
N LEU A 522 66.29 -11.32 37.87
CA LEU A 522 67.52 -10.53 37.81
C LEU A 522 67.37 -9.19 38.54
N GLN A 523 66.24 -8.50 38.38
CA GLN A 523 66.01 -7.24 39.08
C GLN A 523 65.91 -7.41 40.62
N LYS A 524 65.38 -8.54 41.11
CA LYS A 524 65.40 -8.87 42.55
C LYS A 524 66.81 -9.20 43.02
N GLU A 525 67.58 -9.94 42.24
CA GLU A 525 68.97 -10.26 42.56
C GLU A 525 69.84 -9.01 42.62
N ILE A 526 69.70 -8.10 41.65
CA ILE A 526 70.35 -6.80 41.65
C ILE A 526 69.97 -6.04 42.92
N ASN A 527 68.68 -5.89 43.24
CA ASN A 527 68.26 -5.19 44.45
C ASN A 527 68.78 -5.85 45.74
N ASN A 528 68.85 -7.18 45.79
CA ASN A 528 69.40 -7.90 46.94
C ASN A 528 70.92 -7.70 47.07
N LEU A 529 71.65 -7.77 45.95
CA LEU A 529 73.09 -7.52 45.91
C LEU A 529 73.42 -6.06 46.24
N THR A 530 72.68 -5.09 45.69
CA THR A 530 72.78 -3.67 46.06
C THR A 530 72.51 -3.48 47.55
N GLY A 531 71.44 -4.06 48.09
CA GLY A 531 71.16 -3.97 49.52
C GLY A 531 72.22 -4.67 50.40
N LYS A 532 72.81 -5.77 49.94
CA LYS A 532 73.97 -6.40 50.62
C LYS A 532 75.19 -5.49 50.56
N LEU A 533 75.47 -4.93 49.39
CA LEU A 533 76.59 -4.03 49.11
C LEU A 533 76.51 -2.78 50.00
N ASP A 534 75.35 -2.13 50.10
CA ASP A 534 75.12 -0.97 50.96
C ASP A 534 75.33 -1.32 52.45
N ARG A 535 74.82 -2.48 52.91
CA ARG A 535 75.04 -2.95 54.28
C ARG A 535 76.52 -3.26 54.54
N THR A 536 77.22 -3.90 53.61
CA THR A 536 78.66 -4.15 53.73
C THR A 536 79.46 -2.86 53.70
N PHE A 537 79.12 -1.91 52.83
CA PHE A 537 79.75 -0.59 52.82
C PHE A 537 79.52 0.13 54.14
N ALA A 538 78.32 0.12 54.70
CA ALA A 538 78.07 0.73 56.01
C ALA A 538 78.88 0.06 57.14
N VAL A 539 78.99 -1.28 57.13
CA VAL A 539 79.82 -2.00 58.11
C VAL A 539 81.30 -1.73 57.91
N THR A 540 81.78 -1.66 56.66
CA THR A 540 83.16 -1.30 56.33
C THR A 540 83.44 0.15 56.70
N ASP A 541 82.53 1.07 56.45
CA ASP A 541 82.65 2.50 56.81
C ASP A 541 82.67 2.67 58.34
N GLU A 542 81.83 1.93 59.07
CA GLU A 542 81.92 1.82 60.54
C GLU A 542 83.23 1.20 61.02
N LEU A 543 83.72 0.15 60.35
CA LEU A 543 85.01 -0.48 60.69
C LEU A 543 86.18 0.45 60.39
N VAL A 544 86.15 1.19 59.29
CA VAL A 544 87.17 2.20 58.95
C VAL A 544 87.14 3.34 59.96
N PHE A 545 85.95 3.77 60.42
CA PHE A 545 85.84 4.75 61.51
C PHE A 545 86.24 4.19 62.89
N LYS A 546 86.09 2.88 63.13
CA LYS A 546 86.55 2.21 64.36
C LYS A 546 88.04 1.87 64.33
N VAL A 547 88.62 1.73 63.15
CA VAL A 547 90.03 1.45 62.94
C VAL A 547 90.70 2.74 62.48
N ASP A 548 90.94 3.62 63.46
CA ASP A 548 92.25 4.28 63.49
C ASP A 548 93.32 3.19 63.43
N CYS A 549 94.46 3.47 62.77
CA CYS A 549 95.63 2.59 62.57
C CYS A 549 95.56 1.79 61.25
N VAL A 550 96.20 2.24 60.18
CA VAL A 550 97.63 1.98 59.88
C VAL A 550 98.04 0.54 60.24
N THR A 551 98.50 -0.18 59.22
CA THR A 551 99.15 -1.50 59.21
C THR A 551 98.26 -2.73 59.03
N SER A 552 98.69 -3.52 58.03
CA SER A 552 98.36 -4.92 57.70
C SER A 552 97.38 -5.04 56.52
N LEU A 553 97.72 -5.56 55.35
CA LEU A 553 98.88 -6.32 54.93
C LEU A 553 99.11 -6.10 53.43
N SER A 554 100.32 -5.70 53.11
CA SER A 554 100.98 -6.06 51.85
C SER A 554 100.94 -7.58 51.63
N SER A 555 100.86 -7.97 50.36
CA SER A 555 101.26 -9.29 49.80
C SER A 555 100.23 -10.40 49.57
N LEU A 556 99.05 -10.13 48.98
CA LEU A 556 98.19 -11.23 48.48
C LEU A 556 97.44 -11.08 47.13
N ASP A 557 97.54 -9.97 46.39
CA ASP A 557 96.65 -9.77 45.21
C ASP A 557 97.28 -9.78 43.82
N THR A 558 98.60 -9.90 43.66
CA THR A 558 99.20 -9.83 42.31
C THR A 558 98.89 -11.08 41.46
N GLY A 559 98.77 -12.26 42.07
CA GLY A 559 98.47 -13.51 41.35
C GLY A 559 97.00 -13.69 40.98
N THR A 560 96.08 -13.08 41.73
CA THR A 560 94.64 -13.10 41.45
C THR A 560 94.31 -12.11 40.35
N ILE A 561 94.88 -10.90 40.42
CA ILE A 561 94.76 -9.89 39.36
C ILE A 561 95.34 -10.40 38.04
N MET A 562 96.48 -11.11 38.03
CA MET A 562 97.03 -11.69 36.80
C MET A 562 96.16 -12.82 36.20
N ARG A 563 95.44 -13.59 37.02
CA ARG A 563 94.47 -14.58 36.54
C ARG A 563 93.23 -13.91 35.99
N GLU A 564 92.70 -12.90 36.67
CA GLU A 564 91.56 -12.13 36.19
C GLU A 564 91.87 -11.36 34.91
N ILE A 565 93.07 -10.78 34.76
CA ILE A 565 93.49 -10.15 33.51
C ILE A 565 93.49 -11.16 32.37
N ARG A 566 94.00 -12.38 32.60
CA ARG A 566 94.04 -13.41 31.56
C ARG A 566 92.66 -13.97 31.21
N ASP A 567 91.79 -14.14 32.21
CA ASP A 567 90.40 -14.57 31.99
C ASP A 567 89.59 -13.47 31.26
N LEU A 568 89.86 -12.19 31.54
CA LEU A 568 89.28 -11.06 30.82
C LEU A 568 89.82 -10.95 29.39
N GLU A 569 91.11 -11.23 29.15
CA GLU A 569 91.70 -11.30 27.81
C GLU A 569 91.06 -12.44 26.98
N GLU A 570 90.88 -13.63 27.58
CA GLU A 570 90.21 -14.76 26.91
C GLU A 570 88.71 -14.49 26.66
N GLN A 571 88.04 -13.76 27.56
CA GLN A 571 86.67 -13.27 27.32
C GLN A 571 86.59 -12.23 26.20
N ILE A 572 87.55 -11.32 26.11
CA ILE A 572 87.60 -10.33 25.02
C ILE A 572 87.84 -11.04 23.67
N GLU A 573 88.69 -12.07 23.63
CA GLU A 573 88.99 -12.82 22.41
C GLU A 573 87.80 -13.69 21.97
N THR A 574 87.10 -14.32 22.92
CA THR A 574 85.86 -15.04 22.64
C THR A 574 84.69 -14.13 22.22
N GLU A 575 84.55 -12.93 22.80
CA GLU A 575 83.55 -11.94 22.38
C GLU A 575 83.87 -11.33 21.01
N ASN A 576 85.14 -11.04 20.71
CA ASN A 576 85.57 -10.62 19.36
C ASN A 576 85.32 -11.72 18.31
N GLY A 577 85.48 -13.00 18.69
CA GLY A 577 85.18 -14.15 17.83
C GLY A 577 83.70 -14.31 17.47
N LYS A 578 82.77 -13.81 18.30
CA LYS A 578 81.31 -13.94 18.11
C LYS A 578 80.74 -13.04 17.00
N LYS A 579 81.56 -12.23 16.32
CA LYS A 579 81.15 -11.31 15.23
C LYS A 579 79.95 -10.41 15.59
N THR A 580 79.76 -10.14 16.87
CA THR A 580 78.63 -9.35 17.41
C THR A 580 78.61 -7.94 16.84
N VAL A 581 79.78 -7.31 16.71
CA VAL A 581 79.92 -5.98 16.09
C VAL A 581 79.48 -6.00 14.63
N SER A 582 79.95 -6.97 13.84
CA SER A 582 79.56 -7.11 12.43
C SER A 582 78.05 -7.41 12.26
N ASN A 583 77.47 -8.20 13.16
CA ASN A 583 76.03 -8.45 13.18
C ASN A 583 75.23 -7.19 13.54
N LEU A 584 75.71 -6.39 14.50
CA LEU A 584 75.09 -5.12 14.88
C LEU A 584 75.18 -4.07 13.77
N GLU A 585 76.30 -4.02 13.05
CA GLU A 585 76.45 -3.17 11.86
C GLU A 585 75.45 -3.56 10.77
N LYS A 586 75.28 -4.86 10.52
CA LYS A 586 74.32 -5.38 9.54
C LYS A 586 72.88 -5.08 9.94
N ILE A 587 72.53 -5.25 11.22
CA ILE A 587 71.20 -4.89 11.75
C ILE A 587 70.96 -3.37 11.64
N LEU A 588 71.98 -2.54 11.85
CA LEU A 588 71.89 -1.08 11.67
C LEU A 588 71.66 -0.69 10.20
N GLU A 589 72.29 -1.39 9.26
CA GLU A 589 72.06 -1.20 7.82
C GLU A 589 70.64 -1.62 7.42
N ASP A 590 70.19 -2.79 7.86
CA ASP A 590 68.84 -3.29 7.61
C ASP A 590 67.78 -2.33 8.20
N TYR A 591 68.02 -1.80 9.41
CA TYR A 591 67.15 -0.80 10.03
C TYR A 591 67.09 0.51 9.22
N LYS A 592 68.22 0.98 8.70
CA LYS A 592 68.25 2.17 7.81
C LYS A 592 67.46 1.92 6.53
N ALA A 593 67.59 0.74 5.91
CA ALA A 593 66.86 0.38 4.70
C ALA A 593 65.35 0.37 4.92
N ILE A 594 64.88 -0.27 6.00
CA ILE A 594 63.45 -0.31 6.38
C ILE A 594 62.91 1.11 6.63
N ARG A 595 63.69 1.97 7.30
CA ARG A 595 63.28 3.35 7.55
C ARG A 595 63.13 4.14 6.24
N GLN A 596 64.02 3.92 5.28
CA GLN A 596 63.96 4.55 3.97
C GLN A 596 62.75 4.05 3.16
N GLU A 597 62.49 2.74 3.17
CA GLU A 597 61.31 2.14 2.52
C GLU A 597 60.00 2.66 3.12
N ASN A 598 59.89 2.71 4.45
CA ASN A 598 58.73 3.28 5.14
C ASN A 598 58.52 4.76 4.81
N SER A 599 59.60 5.54 4.69
CA SER A 599 59.51 6.94 4.27
C SER A 599 58.98 7.07 2.83
N SER A 600 59.38 6.16 1.94
CA SER A 600 58.91 6.13 0.54
C SER A 600 57.44 5.71 0.43
N LEU A 601 57.00 4.74 1.24
CA LEU A 601 55.60 4.33 1.33
C LEU A 601 54.74 5.45 1.91
N ALA A 602 55.21 6.15 2.94
CA ALA A 602 54.51 7.30 3.52
C ALA A 602 54.44 8.51 2.57
N ALA A 603 55.36 8.63 1.62
CA ALA A 603 55.27 9.62 0.54
C ALA A 603 54.20 9.21 -0.50
N LYS A 604 54.20 7.95 -0.93
CA LYS A 604 53.19 7.42 -1.87
C LYS A 604 51.76 7.48 -1.33
N ILE A 605 51.58 7.25 -0.03
CA ILE A 605 50.27 7.40 0.65
C ILE A 605 49.81 8.87 0.70
N ARG A 606 50.73 9.83 0.66
CA ARG A 606 50.40 11.27 0.63
C ARG A 606 50.08 11.80 -0.77
N GLU A 607 50.51 11.11 -1.81
CA GLU A 607 50.25 11.46 -3.21
C GLU A 607 49.00 10.77 -3.80
N ALA A 608 48.43 9.78 -3.10
CA ALA A 608 47.13 9.16 -3.39
C ALA A 608 46.02 9.81 -2.53
#